data_AF-U7QWQ9-F1
#
_entry.id   AF-U7QWQ9-F1
#
_cell.length_a   1.000
_cell.length_b   1.000
_cell.length_c   1.000
_cell.angle_alpha   90.00
_cell.angle_beta   90.00
_cell.angle_gamma   90.00
#
_symmetry.space_group_name_H-M   'P 1'
#
loop_
_entity.id
_entity.type
_entity.pdbx_description
1 polymer ?
#
loop_
_entity_poly.entity_id
_entity_poly.type
_entity_poly.pdbx_seq_one_letter_code
_entity_poly.pdbx_strand_id
1 'polypeptide(L)'
;MPNVFYSEKDFFKYNLLTYNEIRNSPRVSENYVFEYSPNDETSPQRSTIYFCDLKDISSSYNELVHYINENGFFISRNNSLLYKDSSKDDVYFILDKVIFNKKECLELIFSK
;
A
#
# COMPACT_ATOMS: atom_id res chain seq x y z
N MET A 1 1.44 18.91 -4.12
CA MET A 1 1.83 18.97 -2.70
C MET A 1 2.91 17.92 -2.47
N PRO A 2 3.85 18.09 -1.52
CA PRO A 2 4.85 17.06 -1.24
C PRO A 2 4.21 15.85 -0.54
N ASN A 3 4.86 14.69 -0.67
CA ASN A 3 4.48 13.49 0.06
C ASN A 3 4.66 13.70 1.56
N VAL A 4 3.83 13.02 2.36
CA VAL A 4 3.85 13.13 3.82
C VAL A 4 4.03 11.76 4.44
N PHE A 5 5.13 11.57 5.17
CA PHE A 5 5.37 10.37 5.97
C PHE A 5 4.86 10.54 7.40
N TYR A 6 4.26 9.48 7.94
CA TYR A 6 3.68 9.48 9.29
C TYR A 6 3.52 8.06 9.85
N SER A 7 3.20 7.97 11.13
CA SER A 7 2.92 6.73 11.86
C SER A 7 1.47 6.69 12.33
N GLU A 8 1.00 5.54 12.83
CA GLU A 8 -0.34 5.46 13.45
C GLU A 8 -0.47 6.37 14.68
N LYS A 9 0.64 6.69 15.35
CA LYS A 9 0.67 7.61 16.51
C LYS A 9 0.32 9.04 16.11
N ASP A 10 0.50 9.41 14.84
CA ASP A 10 0.06 10.68 14.28
C ASP A 10 -1.46 10.65 14.02
N PHE A 11 -2.27 10.59 15.08
CA PHE A 11 -3.71 10.30 15.03
C PHE A 11 -4.48 11.04 13.91
N PHE A 12 -4.28 12.35 13.77
CA PHE A 12 -4.95 13.14 12.74
C PHE A 12 -4.50 12.77 11.33
N LYS A 13 -3.19 12.61 11.10
CA LYS A 13 -2.66 12.23 9.79
C LYS A 13 -3.13 10.83 9.41
N TYR A 14 -3.04 9.89 10.34
CA TYR A 14 -3.48 8.51 10.13
C TYR A 14 -4.98 8.42 9.79
N ASN A 15 -5.84 9.19 10.47
CA ASN A 15 -7.28 9.12 10.22
C ASN A 15 -7.74 9.91 8.98
N LEU A 16 -7.00 10.95 8.58
CA LEU A 16 -7.36 11.81 7.44
C LEU A 16 -6.71 11.38 6.13
N LEU A 17 -5.49 10.86 6.18
CA LEU A 17 -4.65 10.64 5.00
C LEU A 17 -4.53 9.16 4.60
N THR A 18 -4.95 8.23 5.46
CA THR A 18 -4.87 6.79 5.19
C THR A 18 -6.23 6.24 4.77
N TYR A 19 -6.29 5.73 3.55
CA TYR A 19 -7.45 5.00 3.05
C TYR A 19 -7.76 3.75 3.88
N ASN A 20 -9.03 3.37 3.99
CA ASN A 20 -9.49 2.21 4.76
C ASN A 20 -8.80 0.92 4.34
N GLU A 21 -8.56 0.79 3.03
CA GLU A 21 -7.89 -0.30 2.36
C GLU A 21 -6.44 -0.47 2.83
N ILE A 22 -5.75 0.61 3.20
CA ILE A 22 -4.43 0.55 3.84
C ILE A 22 -4.57 0.35 5.35
N ARG A 23 -5.49 1.05 6.02
CA ARG A 23 -5.72 0.91 7.47
C ARG A 23 -6.03 -0.53 7.87
N ASN A 24 -6.85 -1.21 7.09
CA ASN A 24 -7.32 -2.58 7.34
C ASN A 24 -6.38 -3.67 6.81
N SER A 25 -5.26 -3.31 6.17
CA SER A 25 -4.27 -4.29 5.70
C SER A 25 -3.64 -5.05 6.88
N PRO A 26 -3.27 -6.34 6.71
CA PRO A 26 -2.60 -7.09 7.76
C PRO A 26 -1.25 -6.46 8.09
N ARG A 27 -0.94 -6.33 9.39
CA ARG A 27 0.35 -5.82 9.86
C ARG A 27 1.39 -6.94 9.84
N VAL A 28 1.97 -7.16 8.67
CA VAL A 28 2.99 -8.21 8.42
C VAL A 28 4.36 -7.90 9.03
N SER A 29 4.53 -6.69 9.59
CA SER A 29 5.71 -6.28 10.37
C SER A 29 5.32 -5.38 11.54
N GLU A 30 6.17 -5.34 12.57
CA GLU A 30 6.14 -4.34 13.65
C GLU A 30 6.77 -3.01 13.25
N ASN A 31 7.65 -3.01 12.24
CA ASN A 31 8.30 -1.82 11.72
C ASN A 31 7.66 -1.41 10.39
N TYR A 32 6.73 -0.45 10.45
CA TYR A 32 6.08 0.10 9.29
C TYR A 32 5.88 1.61 9.38
N VAL A 33 5.76 2.25 8.22
CA VAL A 33 5.51 3.68 8.07
C VAL A 33 4.50 3.92 6.96
N PHE A 34 3.67 4.95 7.12
CA PHE A 34 2.72 5.36 6.10
C PHE A 34 3.27 6.52 5.29
N GLU A 35 2.87 6.56 4.03
CA GLU A 35 3.05 7.71 3.17
C GLU A 35 1.71 8.11 2.57
N TYR A 36 1.50 9.41 2.50
CA TYR A 36 0.44 10.03 1.74
C TYR A 36 1.02 10.73 0.53
N SER A 37 0.58 10.32 -0.66
CA SER A 37 0.92 10.98 -1.91
C SER A 37 -0.34 11.68 -2.44
N PRO A 38 -0.35 13.03 -2.50
CA PRO A 38 -1.49 13.78 -2.99
C PRO A 38 -1.71 13.52 -4.48
N ASN A 39 -2.94 13.77 -4.95
CA ASN A 39 -3.23 13.78 -6.38
C ASN A 39 -2.32 14.82 -7.08
N ASP A 40 -1.68 14.41 -8.17
CA ASP A 40 -0.99 15.30 -9.09
C ASP A 40 -1.64 15.23 -10.47
N GLU A 41 -1.28 16.12 -11.40
CA GLU A 41 -1.90 16.15 -12.74
C GLU A 41 -1.74 14.83 -13.53
N THR A 42 -0.91 13.89 -13.05
CA THR A 42 -0.54 12.65 -13.71
C THR A 42 -0.93 11.39 -12.93
N SER A 43 -1.40 11.49 -11.69
CA SER A 43 -1.59 10.34 -10.82
C SER A 43 -2.62 10.59 -9.71
N PRO A 44 -3.56 9.65 -9.48
CA PRO A 44 -4.52 9.75 -8.40
C PRO A 44 -3.85 9.76 -7.02
N GLN A 45 -4.61 10.20 -6.02
CA GLN A 45 -4.21 10.20 -4.62
C GLN A 45 -3.86 8.77 -4.17
N ARG A 46 -2.79 8.63 -3.37
CA ARG A 46 -2.33 7.33 -2.88
C ARG A 46 -2.16 7.34 -1.36
N SER A 47 -2.54 6.22 -0.76
CA SER A 47 -2.11 5.83 0.58
C SER A 47 -1.15 4.67 0.43
N THR A 48 0.02 4.77 1.07
CA THR A 48 1.04 3.72 1.04
C THR A 48 1.38 3.30 2.46
N ILE A 49 1.67 2.01 2.64
CA ILE A 49 2.32 1.48 3.84
C ILE A 49 3.58 0.71 3.42
N TYR A 50 4.69 0.99 4.10
CA TYR A 50 5.95 0.26 3.95
C TYR A 50 6.12 -0.67 5.13
N PHE A 51 6.25 -1.97 4.89
CA PHE A 51 6.55 -2.98 5.91
C PHE A 51 8.02 -3.40 5.82
N CYS A 52 8.83 -3.01 6.78
CA CYS A 52 10.27 -3.26 6.82
C CYS A 52 10.63 -4.28 7.91
N ASP A 53 11.87 -4.77 7.94
CA ASP A 53 12.33 -5.75 8.95
C ASP A 53 11.44 -7.02 9.01
N LEU A 54 11.00 -7.49 7.84
CA LEU A 54 10.15 -8.68 7.72
C LEU A 54 10.91 -9.95 8.11
N LYS A 55 10.27 -10.82 8.91
CA LYS A 55 10.83 -12.13 9.28
C LYS A 55 10.92 -13.08 8.08
N ASP A 56 9.87 -13.08 7.25
CA ASP A 56 9.78 -13.82 5.99
C ASP A 56 9.02 -12.97 4.97
N ILE A 57 9.77 -12.42 4.00
CA ILE A 57 9.21 -11.56 2.96
C ILE A 57 8.25 -12.31 2.03
N SER A 58 8.46 -13.60 1.80
CA SER A 58 7.64 -14.38 0.86
C SER A 58 6.30 -14.72 1.49
N SER A 59 6.30 -15.14 2.76
CA SER A 59 5.06 -15.34 3.53
C SER A 59 4.26 -14.05 3.64
N SER A 60 4.93 -12.94 3.98
CA SER A 60 4.30 -11.62 4.11
C SER A 60 3.71 -11.12 2.79
N TYR A 61 4.42 -11.33 1.67
CA TYR A 61 3.93 -10.99 0.34
C TYR A 61 2.66 -11.76 0.01
N ASN A 62 2.64 -13.08 0.24
CA ASN A 62 1.47 -13.92 -0.03
C ASN A 62 0.25 -13.54 0.84
N GLU A 63 0.47 -13.17 2.10
CA GLU A 63 -0.59 -12.69 2.99
C GLU A 63 -1.21 -11.39 2.46
N LEU A 64 -0.39 -10.44 1.99
CA LEU A 64 -0.88 -9.20 1.39
C LEU A 64 -1.61 -9.47 0.05
N VAL A 65 -1.11 -10.38 -0.79
CA VAL A 65 -1.82 -10.81 -2.01
C VAL A 65 -3.19 -11.40 -1.67
N HIS A 66 -3.26 -12.27 -0.65
CA HIS A 66 -4.51 -12.85 -0.20
C HIS A 66 -5.50 -11.77 0.26
N TYR A 67 -5.05 -10.85 1.11
CA TYR A 67 -5.84 -9.70 1.56
C TYR A 67 -6.40 -8.90 0.38
N ILE A 68 -5.56 -8.56 -0.61
CA ILE A 68 -5.99 -7.77 -1.77
C ILE A 68 -7.03 -8.52 -2.62
N ASN A 69 -6.83 -9.83 -2.82
CA ASN A 69 -7.78 -10.68 -3.54
C ASN A 69 -9.13 -10.79 -2.82
N GLU A 70 -9.14 -10.93 -1.49
CA GLU A 70 -10.37 -10.95 -0.68
C GLU A 70 -11.15 -9.63 -0.76
N ASN A 71 -10.46 -8.52 -1.03
CA ASN A 71 -11.07 -7.21 -1.26
C ASN A 71 -11.55 -6.99 -2.71
N GLY A 72 -11.50 -8.03 -3.56
CA GLY A 72 -12.06 -8.02 -4.91
C GLY A 72 -11.14 -7.45 -5.98
N PHE A 73 -9.83 -7.43 -5.74
CA PHE A 73 -8.83 -7.01 -6.71
C PHE A 73 -8.14 -8.22 -7.35
N PHE A 74 -7.71 -8.13 -8.61
CA PHE A 74 -7.04 -9.22 -9.36
C PHE A 74 -5.81 -8.74 -10.12
N ILE A 75 -4.93 -9.69 -10.48
CA ILE A 75 -3.62 -9.44 -11.08
C ILE A 75 -3.70 -8.95 -12.53
N SER A 76 -2.99 -7.85 -12.84
CA SER A 76 -2.73 -7.42 -14.21
C SER A 76 -1.65 -8.28 -14.88
N ARG A 77 -1.66 -8.37 -16.22
CA ARG A 77 -0.70 -9.16 -17.02
C ARG A 77 0.78 -8.82 -16.79
N ASN A 78 1.10 -7.69 -16.13
CA ASN A 78 2.47 -7.25 -15.83
C ASN A 78 2.85 -7.43 -14.33
N ASN A 79 2.09 -8.25 -13.58
CA ASN A 79 2.45 -8.87 -12.29
C ASN A 79 2.70 -7.99 -11.05
N SER A 80 2.49 -6.67 -11.10
CA SER A 80 2.70 -5.78 -9.92
C SER A 80 1.48 -4.93 -9.54
N LEU A 81 0.54 -4.76 -10.48
CA LEU A 81 -0.69 -3.98 -10.33
C LEU A 81 -1.91 -4.90 -10.20
N LEU A 82 -2.78 -4.60 -9.23
CA LEU A 82 -4.01 -5.34 -8.90
C LEU A 82 -5.23 -4.41 -9.04
N TYR A 83 -6.24 -4.79 -9.83
CA TYR A 83 -7.42 -3.94 -10.14
C TYR A 83 -8.71 -4.51 -9.56
N LYS A 84 -9.64 -3.64 -9.17
CA LYS A 84 -11.01 -4.03 -8.84
C LYS A 84 -11.83 -4.18 -10.11
N ASP A 85 -12.59 -5.27 -10.25
CA ASP A 85 -13.38 -5.59 -11.44
C ASP A 85 -14.39 -4.50 -11.78
N SER A 86 -13.97 -3.53 -12.59
CA SER A 86 -14.80 -2.53 -13.24
C SER A 86 -14.00 -1.82 -14.34
N SER A 87 -14.70 -1.27 -15.33
CA SER A 87 -14.20 -0.46 -16.44
C SER A 87 -13.58 0.90 -16.04
N LYS A 88 -12.94 0.99 -14.85
CA LYS A 88 -12.31 2.20 -14.31
C LYS A 88 -10.89 1.87 -13.90
N ASP A 89 -9.92 2.44 -14.62
CA ASP A 89 -8.48 2.28 -14.37
C ASP A 89 -7.96 3.08 -13.15
N ASP A 90 -8.86 3.74 -12.40
CA ASP A 90 -8.48 4.71 -11.37
C ASP A 90 -8.32 4.12 -9.96
N VAL A 91 -8.79 2.88 -9.73
CA VAL A 91 -8.75 2.23 -8.40
C VAL A 91 -7.95 0.94 -8.44
N TYR A 92 -6.80 0.94 -7.77
CA TYR A 92 -5.87 -0.18 -7.81
C TYR A 92 -5.04 -0.31 -6.54
N PHE A 93 -4.49 -1.51 -6.36
CA PHE A 93 -3.38 -1.78 -5.46
C PHE A 93 -2.08 -1.99 -6.25
N ILE A 94 -0.96 -1.59 -5.65
CA ILE A 94 0.38 -2.04 -6.05
C ILE A 94 1.00 -2.72 -4.84
N LEU A 95 1.63 -3.87 -5.06
CA LEU A 95 2.41 -4.57 -4.05
C LEU A 95 3.79 -4.89 -4.62
N ASP A 96 4.81 -4.21 -4.10
CA ASP A 96 6.17 -4.33 -4.60
C ASP A 96 7.18 -4.59 -3.48
N LYS A 97 8.31 -5.19 -3.86
CA LYS A 97 9.50 -5.28 -3.02
C LYS A 97 10.38 -4.07 -3.30
N VAL A 98 10.67 -3.29 -2.27
CA VAL A 98 11.44 -2.05 -2.40
C VAL A 98 12.58 -1.98 -1.40
N ILE A 99 13.58 -1.17 -1.71
CA ILE A 99 14.59 -0.76 -0.71
C ILE A 99 14.17 0.60 -0.17
N PHE A 100 13.67 0.61 1.07
CA PHE A 100 13.26 1.83 1.76
C PHE A 100 14.16 2.03 2.99
N ASN A 101 14.75 3.23 3.14
CA ASN A 101 15.69 3.54 4.22
C ASN A 101 16.80 2.49 4.42
N LYS A 102 17.38 1.99 3.32
CA LYS A 102 18.44 0.95 3.29
C LYS A 102 18.00 -0.42 3.82
N LYS A 103 16.70 -0.69 3.87
CA LYS A 103 16.11 -1.96 4.27
C LYS A 103 15.23 -2.51 3.17
N GLU A 104 15.20 -3.83 3.04
CA GLU A 104 14.22 -4.51 2.18
C GLU A 104 12.86 -4.44 2.86
N CYS A 105 11.88 -3.91 2.13
CA CYS A 105 10.52 -3.71 2.61
C CYS A 105 9.50 -4.15 1.55
N LEU A 106 8.29 -4.46 2.00
CA LEU A 106 7.13 -4.56 1.14
C LEU A 106 6.41 -3.23 1.12
N GLU A 107 6.19 -2.68 -0.07
CA GLU A 107 5.40 -1.49 -0.31
C GLU A 107 4.01 -1.90 -0.77
N LEU A 108 2.98 -1.53 0.00
CA LEU A 108 1.59 -1.69 -0.40
C LEU A 108 0.99 -0.30 -0.65
N ILE A 109 0.63 -0.03 -1.90
CA ILE A 109 0.00 1.22 -2.34
C ILE A 109 -1.46 0.93 -2.64
N PHE A 110 -2.34 1.81 -2.18
CA PHE A 110 -3.72 1.86 -2.63
C PHE A 110 -4.02 3.24 -3.21
N SER A 111 -4.64 3.26 -4.40
CA SER A 111 -5.01 4.49 -5.08
C SER A 111 -6.48 4.48 -5.49
N LYS A 112 -7.13 5.64 -5.36
CA LYS A 112 -8.49 5.98 -5.81
C LYS A 112 -8.69 7.48 -5.86
#